data_AF-A0A933DKG5-F1
#
_entry.id   AF-A0A933DKG5-F1
#
_cell.length_a   1.000
_cell.length_b   1.000
_cell.length_c   1.000
_cell.angle_alpha   90.00
_cell.angle_beta   90.00
_cell.angle_gamma   90.00
#
_symmetry.space_group_name_H-M   'P 1'
#
loop_
_entity.id
_entity.type
_entity.pdbx_description
1 polymer ?
#
loop_
_entity_poly.entity_id
_entity_poly.type
_entity_poly.pdbx_seq_one_letter_code
_entity_poly.pdbx_strand_id
1 'polypeptide(L)'
;MNIQILSNVSKFLEGLSREDDAKIAAHLKSLAMDQTDGLAIKPLKGKIKELIVRQYRIVFFKIGDSGYVVDVFRKQSKKTPKRTIERAERIYRDINAKQ
;
A
#
# COMPACT_ATOMS: atom_id res chain seq x y z
N MET A 1 -8.44 4.50 11.18
CA MET A 1 -8.74 3.76 9.93
C MET A 1 -8.34 2.30 10.10
N ASN A 2 -9.21 1.35 9.76
CA ASN A 2 -8.83 -0.07 9.78
C ASN A 2 -8.04 -0.40 8.51
N ILE A 3 -6.86 -1.05 8.61
CA ILE A 3 -6.07 -1.42 7.44
C ILE A 3 -6.20 -2.92 7.17
N GLN A 4 -6.65 -3.25 5.96
CA GLN A 4 -6.66 -4.60 5.44
C GLN A 4 -5.45 -4.81 4.52
N ILE A 5 -4.64 -5.82 4.83
CA ILE A 5 -3.47 -6.21 4.06
C ILE A 5 -3.82 -7.46 3.26
N LEU A 6 -3.70 -7.40 1.94
CA LEU A 6 -3.91 -8.59 1.10
C LEU A 6 -2.79 -9.63 1.32
N SER A 7 -3.14 -10.91 1.19
CA SER A 7 -2.26 -12.04 1.52
C SER A 7 -0.94 -12.07 0.74
N ASN A 8 -0.89 -11.53 -0.48
CA ASN A 8 0.34 -11.38 -1.25
C ASN A 8 1.33 -10.40 -0.61
N VAL A 9 0.83 -9.39 0.09
CA VAL A 9 1.65 -8.40 0.79
C VAL A 9 2.27 -9.03 2.03
N SER A 10 1.49 -9.78 2.83
CA SER A 10 2.01 -10.46 4.02
C SER A 10 3.19 -11.38 3.70
N LYS A 11 3.07 -12.19 2.63
CA LYS A 11 4.15 -13.06 2.16
C LYS A 11 5.42 -12.30 1.75
N PHE A 12 5.26 -11.10 1.19
CA PHE A 12 6.41 -10.27 0.85
C PHE A 12 7.12 -9.74 2.10
N LEU A 13 6.34 -9.29 3.10
CA LEU A 13 6.88 -8.76 4.35
C LEU A 13 7.64 -9.82 5.15
N GLU A 14 7.17 -11.07 5.15
CA GLU A 14 7.87 -12.22 5.77
C GLU A 14 9.27 -12.46 5.18
N GLY A 15 9.50 -12.08 3.93
CA GLY A 15 10.81 -12.21 3.27
C GLY A 15 11.78 -11.05 3.52
N LEU A 16 11.39 -10.03 4.29
CA LEU A 16 12.22 -8.86 4.55
C LEU A 16 13.16 -9.06 5.73
N SER A 17 14.22 -8.25 5.77
CA SER A 17 15.02 -8.12 6.98
C SER A 17 14.17 -7.50 8.10
N ARG A 18 14.49 -7.84 9.34
CA ARG A 18 13.79 -7.32 10.53
C ARG A 18 13.76 -5.79 10.57
N GLU A 19 14.82 -5.14 10.08
CA GLU A 19 14.90 -3.67 10.03
C GLU A 19 13.91 -3.07 9.03
N ASP A 20 13.83 -3.64 7.82
CA ASP A 20 12.94 -3.15 6.78
C ASP A 20 11.47 -3.45 7.10
N ASP A 21 11.19 -4.64 7.64
CA ASP A 21 9.86 -4.99 8.14
C ASP A 21 9.39 -4.01 9.23
N ALA A 22 10.22 -3.75 10.24
CA ALA A 22 9.89 -2.80 11.31
C ALA A 22 9.62 -1.38 10.78
N LYS A 23 10.37 -0.94 9.76
CA LYS A 23 10.14 0.37 9.12
C LYS A 23 8.82 0.41 8.35
N ILE A 24 8.50 -0.63 7.59
CA ILE A 24 7.22 -0.72 6.87
C ILE A 24 6.06 -0.77 7.85
N ALA A 25 6.13 -1.62 8.87
CA ALA A 25 5.12 -1.75 9.91
C ALA A 25 4.85 -0.43 10.63
N ALA A 26 5.90 0.35 10.95
CA ALA A 26 5.75 1.67 11.55
C ALA A 26 4.97 2.63 10.63
N HIS A 27 5.28 2.68 9.34
CA HIS A 27 4.57 3.56 8.40
C HIS A 27 3.13 3.11 8.16
N LEU A 28 2.87 1.79 8.11
CA LEU A 28 1.51 1.25 8.03
C LEU A 28 0.70 1.58 9.29
N LYS A 29 1.32 1.54 10.48
CA LYS A 29 0.68 1.92 11.74
C LYS A 29 0.33 3.42 11.75
N SER A 30 1.24 4.29 11.33
CA SER A 30 0.94 5.72 11.15
C SER A 30 -0.20 5.93 10.16
N LEU A 31 -0.20 5.20 9.05
CA LEU A 31 -1.29 5.25 8.08
C LEU A 31 -2.62 4.81 8.69
N ALA A 32 -2.65 3.77 9.52
CA ALA A 32 -3.86 3.28 10.20
C ALA A 32 -4.41 4.29 11.20
N MET A 33 -3.52 5.02 11.86
CA MET A 33 -3.86 6.12 12.78
C MET A 33 -4.25 7.42 12.06
N ASP A 34 -4.29 7.41 10.72
CA ASP A 34 -4.47 8.58 9.86
C ASP A 34 -3.43 9.69 10.08
N GLN A 35 -2.29 9.33 10.70
CA GLN A 35 -1.14 10.20 10.90
C GLN A 35 -0.30 10.19 9.64
N THR A 36 -0.71 10.97 8.65
CA THR A 36 -0.02 11.05 7.36
C THR A 36 1.12 12.07 7.34
N ASP A 37 1.27 12.87 8.39
CA ASP A 37 2.36 13.83 8.50
C ASP A 37 3.72 13.11 8.49
N GLY A 38 4.58 13.50 7.56
CA GLY A 38 5.87 12.86 7.32
C GLY A 38 5.81 11.56 6.49
N LEU A 39 4.63 11.05 6.14
CA LEU A 39 4.50 9.94 5.19
C LEU A 39 4.63 10.44 3.75
N ALA A 40 5.58 9.88 3.02
CA ALA A 40 5.74 10.17 1.60
C ALA A 40 4.68 9.40 0.78
N ILE A 41 3.51 10.01 0.60
CA ILE A 41 2.39 9.44 -0.16
C ILE A 41 2.27 10.12 -1.53
N LYS A 42 2.18 9.33 -2.59
CA LYS A 42 1.98 9.82 -3.96
C LYS A 42 0.68 9.28 -4.57
N PRO A 43 -0.12 10.12 -5.24
CA PRO A 43 -1.22 9.61 -6.06
C PRO A 43 -0.65 8.85 -7.26
N LEU A 44 -1.23 7.69 -7.58
CA LEU A 44 -0.89 6.94 -8.79
C LEU A 44 -1.95 7.15 -9.86
N LYS A 45 -3.18 6.68 -9.60
CA LYS A 45 -4.32 6.80 -10.52
C LYS A 45 -5.64 6.68 -9.76
N GLY A 46 -6.56 7.62 -10.00
CA GLY A 46 -7.86 7.64 -9.33
C GLY A 46 -7.71 7.66 -7.80
N LYS A 47 -8.28 6.66 -7.13
CA LYS A 47 -8.21 6.49 -5.66
C LYS A 47 -6.95 5.74 -5.19
N ILE A 48 -6.15 5.21 -6.11
CA ILE A 48 -4.96 4.43 -5.81
C ILE A 48 -3.79 5.37 -5.48
N LYS A 49 -3.16 5.11 -4.34
CA LYS A 49 -2.02 5.84 -3.80
C LYS A 49 -0.84 4.90 -3.57
N GLU A 50 0.35 5.47 -3.52
CA GLU A 50 1.60 4.81 -3.21
C GLU A 50 2.19 5.44 -1.94
N LEU A 51 2.51 4.61 -0.95
CA LEU A 51 3.30 4.99 0.21
C LEU A 51 4.75 4.57 -0.04
N ILE A 52 5.66 5.53 0.11
CA ILE A 52 7.09 5.39 -0.13
C ILE A 52 7.79 5.13 1.20
N VAL A 53 8.41 3.96 1.34
CA VAL A 53 9.21 3.59 2.52
C VAL A 53 10.58 3.12 2.03
N ARG A 54 11.62 3.96 2.14
CA ARG A 54 12.96 3.68 1.60
C ARG A 54 12.88 3.24 0.11
N GLN A 55 13.33 2.03 -0.17
CA GLN A 55 13.30 1.38 -1.48
C GLN A 55 11.98 0.66 -1.78
N TYR A 56 11.08 0.53 -0.81
CA TYR A 56 9.80 -0.15 -0.96
C TYR A 56 8.71 0.83 -1.38
N ARG A 57 7.76 0.30 -2.15
CA ARG A 57 6.56 1.00 -2.60
C ARG A 57 5.37 0.16 -2.20
N ILE A 58 4.50 0.76 -1.41
CA ILE A 58 3.31 0.13 -0.87
C ILE A 58 2.13 0.75 -1.59
N VAL A 59 1.39 -0.04 -2.36
CA VAL A 59 0.24 0.43 -3.11
C VAL A 59 -1.01 0.20 -2.27
N PHE A 60 -1.81 1.24 -2.10
CA PHE A 60 -2.99 1.20 -1.26
C PHE A 60 -4.09 2.13 -1.76
N PHE A 61 -5.30 1.95 -1.24
CA PHE A 61 -6.41 2.88 -1.42
C PHE A 61 -7.26 2.94 -0.14
N LYS A 62 -8.18 3.92 -0.08
CA LYS A 62 -9.13 4.07 1.02
C LYS A 62 -10.57 4.02 0.50
N ILE A 63 -11.46 3.36 1.24
CA ILE A 63 -12.92 3.36 1.05
C ILE A 63 -13.55 3.58 2.43
N GLY A 64 -14.22 4.72 2.63
CA GLY A 64 -14.68 5.15 3.96
C GLY A 64 -13.53 5.15 4.97
N ASP A 65 -13.77 4.55 6.14
CA ASP A 65 -12.78 4.40 7.23
C ASP A 65 -11.88 3.16 7.11
N SER A 66 -11.87 2.52 5.93
CA SER A 66 -11.04 1.34 5.64
C SER A 66 -9.95 1.65 4.62
N GLY A 67 -8.72 1.28 4.96
CA GLY A 67 -7.55 1.30 4.07
C GLY A 67 -7.25 -0.10 3.57
N TYR A 68 -6.92 -0.24 2.30
CA TYR A 68 -6.60 -1.53 1.67
C TYR A 68 -5.20 -1.46 1.08
N VAL A 69 -4.28 -2.26 1.60
CA VAL A 69 -2.93 -2.43 1.08
C VAL A 69 -2.92 -3.60 0.11
N VAL A 70 -2.74 -3.30 -1.18
CA VAL A 70 -2.95 -4.27 -2.26
C VAL A 70 -1.69 -4.88 -2.81
N ASP A 71 -0.57 -4.16 -2.71
CA ASP A 71 0.69 -4.63 -3.23
C ASP A 71 1.86 -3.96 -2.52
N VAL A 72 2.99 -4.65 -2.50
CA VAL A 72 4.25 -4.10 -2.03
C VAL A 72 5.37 -4.63 -2.91
N PHE A 73 6.27 -3.75 -3.31
CA PHE A 73 7.41 -4.14 -4.13
C PHE A 73 8.63 -3.28 -3.82
N ARG A 74 9.81 -3.84 -4.06
CA ARG A 74 11.05 -3.07 -4.08
C ARG A 74 11.14 -2.31 -5.40
N LYS A 75 11.39 -1.01 -5.35
CA LYS A 75 11.52 -0.16 -6.53
C LYS A 75 12.71 -0.64 -7.38
N GLN A 76 12.41 -1.17 -8.55
CA GLN A 76 13.40 -1.60 -9.55
C GLN A 76 13.54 -0.61 -10.71
N SER A 77 12.52 0.22 -10.96
CA SER A 77 12.50 1.15 -12.11
C SER A 77 12.00 2.54 -11.71
N LYS A 78 12.04 3.48 -12.67
CA LYS A 78 11.68 4.89 -12.44
C LYS A 78 10.19 5.08 -12.14
N LYS A 79 9.32 4.19 -12.63
CA LYS A 79 7.84 4.29 -12.52
C LYS A 79 7.25 3.01 -11.91
N THR A 80 6.14 3.15 -11.20
CA THR A 80 5.34 2.02 -10.69
C THR A 80 4.85 1.17 -11.88
N PRO A 81 5.00 -0.16 -11.85
CA PRO A 81 4.56 -1.03 -12.94
C PRO A 81 3.06 -0.86 -13.23
N LYS A 82 2.71 -0.71 -14.51
CA LYS A 82 1.32 -0.53 -14.94
C LYS A 82 0.39 -1.65 -14.44
N ARG A 83 0.88 -2.90 -14.46
CA ARG A 83 0.14 -4.08 -13.97
C ARG A 83 -0.27 -3.97 -12.51
N THR A 84 0.58 -3.38 -11.65
CA THR A 84 0.26 -3.16 -10.23
C THR A 84 -0.88 -2.14 -10.09
N ILE A 85 -0.86 -1.06 -10.88
CA ILE A 85 -1.92 -0.06 -10.88
C ILE A 85 -3.25 -0.66 -11.38
N GLU A 86 -3.22 -1.39 -12.50
CA GLU A 86 -4.41 -2.03 -13.06
C GLU A 86 -5.01 -3.07 -12.11
N ARG A 87 -4.17 -3.86 -11.42
CA ARG A 87 -4.61 -4.80 -10.38
C ARG A 87 -5.24 -4.06 -9.21
N ALA A 88 -4.62 -2.97 -8.73
CA ALA A 88 -5.15 -2.15 -7.64
C ALA A 88 -6.52 -1.55 -8.00
N GLU A 89 -6.68 -1.04 -9.22
CA GLU A 89 -7.96 -0.52 -9.72
C GLU A 89 -9.04 -1.59 -9.85
N ARG A 90 -8.67 -2.82 -10.23
CA ARG A 90 -9.60 -3.95 -10.26
C ARG A 90 -10.08 -4.31 -8.85
N ILE A 91 -9.16 -4.48 -7.90
CA ILE A 91 -9.49 -4.80 -6.50
C ILE A 91 -10.36 -3.70 -5.88
N TYR A 92 -10.03 -2.43 -6.13
CA TYR A 92 -10.85 -1.30 -5.69
C TYR A 92 -12.28 -1.41 -6.20
N ARG A 93 -12.47 -1.66 -7.51
CA ARG A 93 -13.80 -1.81 -8.10
C ARG A 93 -14.55 -3.00 -7.52
N ASP A 94 -13.89 -4.14 -7.37
CA ASP A 94 -14.51 -5.36 -6.85
C ASP A 94 -14.98 -5.20 -5.40
N ILE A 95 -14.22 -4.47 -4.57
CA ILE A 95 -14.60 -4.19 -3.18
C ILE A 95 -15.68 -3.11 -3.13
N ASN A 96 -15.54 -2.03 -3.91
CA ASN A 96 -16.50 -0.93 -3.92
C ASN A 96 -17.86 -1.33 -4.51
N ALA A 97 -17.92 -2.32 -5.40
CA ALA A 97 -19.18 -2.85 -5.93
C ALA A 97 -19.92 -3.79 -4.95
N LYS A 98 -19.26 -4.22 -3.86
CA LYS A 98 -19.82 -5.11 -2.84
C LYS A 98 -20.25 -4.38 -1.56
N GLN A 99 -19.98 -3.08 -1.46
CA GLN A 99 -20.48 -2.21 -0.39
C GLN A 99 -21.78 -1.56 -0.81
#